data_AF-A0A8T7GY69-F1
#
_entry.id   AF-A0A8T7GY69-F1
#
_cell.length_a   1.000
_cell.length_b   1.000
_cell.length_c   1.000
_cell.angle_alpha   90.00
_cell.angle_beta   90.00
_cell.angle_gamma   90.00
#
_symmetry.space_group_name_H-M   'P 1'
#
loop_
_entity.id
_entity.type
_entity.pdbx_description
1 polymer ?
#
loop_
_entity_poly.entity_id
_entity_poly.type
_entity_poly.pdbx_seq_one_letter_code
_entity_poly.pdbx_strand_id
1 'polypeptide(L)'
;MSKERKVCWEMPLEWKKFRYRGKSLEELIEMPMDELAQLLPARARRSLLRGFSPQQRKLLEKIIEARQRLIEECKEVVIKTHVRDMVILPIMVGLTIAVFNGKEYVPVKIVPEMIGHYLGEFAPPTKSVKHGEPGLKATRGTLFVALK
;
A
#
# COMPACT_ATOMS: atom_id res chain seq x y z
N MET A 1 -34.97 15.92 11.47
CA MET A 1 -34.67 15.18 10.22
C MET A 1 -33.25 14.67 10.28
N SER A 2 -33.07 13.49 10.85
CA SER A 2 -31.78 12.82 10.98
C SER A 2 -31.28 12.46 9.58
N LYS A 3 -30.20 13.09 9.11
CA LYS A 3 -29.49 12.61 7.92
C LYS A 3 -29.00 11.20 8.23
N GLU A 4 -29.57 10.19 7.58
CA GLU A 4 -28.97 8.86 7.53
C GLU A 4 -27.53 9.04 7.06
N ARG A 5 -26.57 8.83 7.97
CA ARG A 5 -25.17 8.76 7.59
C ARG A 5 -25.06 7.52 6.71
N LYS A 6 -25.00 7.71 5.40
CA LYS A 6 -24.68 6.63 4.46
C LYS A 6 -23.36 6.01 4.93
N VAL A 7 -23.42 4.77 5.39
CA VAL A 7 -22.22 3.98 5.68
C VAL A 7 -21.62 3.65 4.32
N CYS A 8 -20.71 4.49 3.87
CA CYS A 8 -20.16 4.38 2.51
C CYS A 8 -19.00 3.41 2.37
N TRP A 9 -18.53 2.90 3.50
CA TRP A 9 -17.49 1.91 3.54
C TRP A 9 -18.00 0.68 4.29
N GLU A 10 -18.44 -0.31 3.54
CA GLU A 10 -18.71 -1.62 4.10
C GLU A 10 -17.52 -2.53 3.82
N MET A 11 -16.88 -3.04 4.87
CA MET A 11 -15.82 -4.03 4.71
C MET A 11 -16.40 -5.29 4.06
N PRO A 12 -15.84 -5.74 2.92
CA PRO A 12 -16.17 -7.03 2.33
C PRO A 12 -16.07 -8.14 3.38
N LEU A 13 -16.96 -9.15 3.25
CA LEU A 13 -17.03 -10.26 4.20
C LEU A 13 -15.68 -10.99 4.36
N GLU A 14 -14.88 -11.04 3.29
CA GLU A 14 -13.55 -11.63 3.26
C GLU A 14 -12.58 -10.92 4.22
N TRP A 15 -12.63 -9.59 4.29
CA TRP A 15 -11.76 -8.81 5.18
C TRP A 15 -12.19 -8.90 6.64
N LYS A 16 -13.48 -9.10 6.91
CA LYS A 16 -13.97 -9.36 8.27
C LYS A 16 -13.45 -10.70 8.82
N LYS A 17 -13.21 -11.69 7.96
CA LYS A 17 -12.66 -13.00 8.33
C LYS A 17 -11.14 -12.99 8.48
N PHE A 18 -10.47 -11.96 7.97
CA PHE A 18 -9.02 -11.88 7.99
C PHE A 18 -8.49 -11.81 9.43
N ARG A 19 -7.46 -12.61 9.70
CA ARG A 19 -6.73 -12.57 10.97
C ARG A 19 -5.24 -12.46 10.71
N TYR A 20 -4.58 -11.53 11.40
CA TYR A 20 -3.13 -11.39 11.39
C TYR A 20 -2.56 -11.90 12.72
N ARG A 21 -1.78 -12.99 12.67
CA ARG A 21 -1.21 -13.64 13.87
C ARG A 21 -2.23 -13.87 14.99
N GLY A 22 -3.46 -14.25 14.62
CA GLY A 22 -4.54 -14.55 15.55
C GLY A 22 -5.46 -13.37 15.89
N LYS A 23 -5.11 -12.13 15.54
CA LYS A 23 -5.91 -10.92 15.83
C LYS A 23 -6.76 -10.50 14.65
N SER A 24 -7.96 -9.99 14.91
CA SER A 24 -8.86 -9.46 13.87
C SER A 24 -8.41 -8.09 13.36
N LEU A 25 -8.96 -7.64 12.23
CA LEU A 25 -8.61 -6.32 11.69
C LEU A 25 -9.03 -5.16 12.60
N GLU A 26 -10.17 -5.30 13.27
CA GLU A 26 -10.69 -4.30 14.20
C GLU A 26 -9.77 -4.16 15.42
N GLU A 27 -9.38 -5.29 16.01
CA GLU A 27 -8.39 -5.34 17.09
C GLU A 27 -7.05 -4.71 16.67
N LEU A 28 -6.60 -4.93 15.43
CA LEU A 28 -5.35 -4.35 14.90
C LEU A 28 -5.39 -2.83 14.77
N ILE A 29 -6.57 -2.24 14.57
CA ILE A 29 -6.74 -0.78 14.47
C ILE A 29 -6.77 -0.14 15.86
N GLU A 30 -7.37 -0.82 16.83
CA GLU A 30 -7.53 -0.30 18.20
C GLU A 30 -6.26 -0.42 19.05
N MET A 31 -5.41 -1.41 18.77
CA MET A 31 -4.18 -1.61 19.51
C MET A 31 -3.19 -0.44 19.40
N PRO A 32 -2.41 -0.18 20.46
CA PRO A 32 -1.32 0.79 20.42
C PRO A 32 -0.20 0.33 19.48
N MET A 33 0.54 1.31 18.94
CA MET A 33 1.63 1.06 17.98
C MET A 33 2.73 0.14 18.53
N ASP A 34 2.99 0.20 19.84
CA ASP A 34 4.05 -0.60 20.48
C ASP A 34 3.71 -2.10 20.51
N GLU A 35 2.45 -2.43 20.80
CA GLU A 35 1.97 -3.82 20.75
C GLU A 35 1.90 -4.32 19.31
N LEU A 36 1.45 -3.48 18.38
CA LEU A 36 1.43 -3.79 16.96
C LEU A 36 2.86 -4.11 16.46
N ALA A 37 3.87 -3.34 16.88
CA ALA A 37 5.26 -3.56 16.48
C ALA A 37 5.78 -4.94 16.90
N GLN A 38 5.37 -5.47 18.07
CA GLN A 38 5.78 -6.80 18.52
C GLN A 38 5.21 -7.92 17.63
N LEU A 39 4.03 -7.70 17.05
CA LEU A 39 3.38 -8.63 16.12
C LEU A 39 3.93 -8.56 14.70
N LEU A 40 4.76 -7.58 14.36
CA LEU A 40 5.28 -7.47 12.99
C LEU A 40 6.60 -8.25 12.81
N PRO A 41 7.02 -8.54 11.56
CA PRO A 41 8.34 -9.08 11.27
C PRO A 41 9.45 -8.18 11.81
N ALA A 42 10.62 -8.77 12.12
CA ALA A 42 11.72 -8.07 12.79
C ALA A 42 12.15 -6.75 12.11
N ARG A 43 12.14 -6.71 10.77
CA ARG A 43 12.48 -5.51 9.98
C ARG A 43 11.47 -4.37 10.20
N ALA A 44 10.18 -4.68 10.08
CA ALA A 44 9.11 -3.72 10.30
C ALA A 44 9.08 -3.24 11.75
N ARG A 45 9.22 -4.16 12.72
CA ARG A 45 9.34 -3.83 14.15
C ARG A 45 10.47 -2.84 14.41
N ARG A 46 11.67 -3.09 13.88
CA ARG A 46 12.82 -2.18 14.02
C ARG A 46 12.54 -0.81 13.42
N SER A 47 11.85 -0.75 12.29
CA SER A 47 11.48 0.52 11.66
C SER A 47 10.53 1.34 12.54
N LEU A 48 9.50 0.70 13.11
CA LEU A 48 8.53 1.36 13.99
C LEU A 48 9.17 1.82 15.30
N LEU A 49 10.01 0.99 15.94
CA LEU A 49 10.69 1.34 17.18
C LEU A 49 11.69 2.50 17.01
N ARG A 50 12.29 2.65 15.83
CA ARG A 50 13.15 3.80 15.52
C ARG A 50 12.36 5.07 15.23
N GLY A 51 11.07 4.95 14.95
CA GLY A 51 10.17 6.04 14.62
C GLY A 51 10.17 6.42 13.15
N PHE A 52 9.24 7.32 12.80
CA PHE A 52 8.98 7.74 11.42
C PHE A 52 9.84 8.92 10.99
N SER A 53 10.32 8.87 9.74
CA SER A 53 10.96 10.00 9.07
C SER A 53 9.97 11.16 8.86
N PRO A 54 10.45 12.41 8.67
CA PRO A 54 9.57 13.56 8.43
C PRO A 54 8.64 13.37 7.22
N GLN A 55 9.10 12.67 6.18
CA GLN A 55 8.30 12.38 4.99
C GLN A 55 7.22 11.33 5.27
N GLN A 56 7.55 10.31 6.07
CA GLN A 56 6.57 9.30 6.51
C GLN A 56 5.48 9.92 7.39
N ARG A 57 5.82 10.88 8.26
CA ARG A 57 4.84 11.63 9.07
C ARG A 57 3.84 12.40 8.21
N LYS A 58 4.34 13.14 7.20
CA LYS A 58 3.47 13.83 6.22
C LYS A 58 2.57 12.86 5.45
N LEU A 59 3.05 11.66 5.17
CA LEU A 59 2.23 10.64 4.51
C LEU A 59 1.14 10.11 5.46
N LEU A 60 1.46 9.88 6.74
CA LEU A 60 0.48 9.48 7.76
C LEU A 60 -0.64 10.51 7.91
N GLU A 61 -0.30 11.79 7.99
CA GLU A 61 -1.30 12.88 8.07
C GLU A 61 -2.27 12.83 6.88
N LYS A 62 -1.73 12.70 5.66
CA LYS A 62 -2.54 12.56 4.44
C LYS A 62 -3.42 11.31 4.44
N ILE A 63 -2.94 10.21 5.01
CA ILE A 63 -3.68 8.95 5.12
C ILE A 63 -4.86 9.08 6.10
N ILE A 64 -4.63 9.74 7.24
CA ILE A 64 -5.68 10.00 8.23
C ILE A 64 -6.77 10.87 7.61
N GLU A 65 -6.38 11.96 6.94
CA GLU A 65 -7.30 12.86 6.25
C GLU A 65 -8.08 12.13 5.14
N ALA A 66 -7.39 11.34 4.31
CA ALA A 66 -8.03 10.57 3.25
C ALA A 66 -9.03 9.55 3.80
N ARG A 67 -8.73 8.92 4.94
CA ARG A 67 -9.64 7.97 5.59
C ARG A 67 -10.89 8.67 6.14
N GLN A 68 -10.74 9.85 6.74
CA GLN A 68 -11.90 10.66 7.18
C GLN A 68 -12.80 10.99 5.99
N ARG A 69 -12.22 11.48 4.89
CA ARG A 69 -12.97 11.79 3.66
C ARG A 69 -13.65 10.56 3.06
N LEU A 70 -13.03 9.38 3.11
CA LEU A 70 -13.64 8.14 2.64
C LEU A 70 -14.89 7.78 3.46
N ILE A 71 -14.82 7.96 4.79
CA ILE A 71 -15.93 7.66 5.70
C ILE A 71 -17.08 8.68 5.52
N GLU A 72 -16.77 9.96 5.36
CA GLU A 72 -17.75 11.05 5.30
C GLU A 72 -18.35 11.27 3.91
N GLU A 73 -17.52 11.26 2.87
CA GLU A 73 -17.90 11.67 1.51
C GLU A 73 -17.96 10.50 0.52
N CYS A 74 -17.60 9.28 0.93
CA CYS A 74 -17.60 8.09 0.06
C CYS A 74 -16.66 8.17 -1.14
N LYS A 75 -15.78 9.17 -1.21
CA LYS A 75 -14.90 9.39 -2.36
C LYS A 75 -13.61 8.60 -2.17
N GLU A 76 -13.29 7.74 -3.14
CA GLU A 76 -11.98 7.10 -3.20
C GLU A 76 -10.92 8.15 -3.53
N VAL A 77 -10.13 8.54 -2.53
CA VAL A 77 -9.01 9.48 -2.69
C VAL A 77 -7.74 8.70 -3.01
N VAL A 78 -7.11 9.00 -4.15
CA VAL A 78 -5.82 8.41 -4.53
C VAL A 78 -4.68 9.25 -3.95
N ILE A 79 -3.92 8.69 -3.02
CA ILE A 79 -2.79 9.37 -2.37
C ILE A 79 -1.51 9.10 -3.15
N LYS A 80 -0.86 10.13 -3.70
CA LYS A 80 0.44 10.00 -4.37
C LYS A 80 1.59 10.09 -3.37
N THR A 81 2.54 9.16 -3.44
CA THR A 81 3.71 9.11 -2.54
C THR A 81 4.99 8.69 -3.26
N HIS A 82 6.12 9.26 -2.81
CA HIS A 82 7.47 8.80 -3.15
C HIS A 82 8.08 7.93 -2.04
N VAL A 83 7.44 7.88 -0.87
CA VAL A 83 7.91 7.14 0.30
C VAL A 83 7.61 5.66 0.07
N ARG A 84 8.66 4.88 -0.19
CA ARG A 84 8.58 3.42 -0.48
C ARG A 84 8.98 2.55 0.71
N ASP A 85 9.67 3.15 1.67
CA ASP A 85 10.23 2.58 2.88
C ASP A 85 9.23 2.54 4.05
N MET A 86 7.98 2.94 3.83
CA MET A 86 6.94 2.89 4.85
C MET A 86 6.31 1.49 4.94
N VAL A 87 6.13 1.01 6.17
CA VAL A 87 5.39 -0.23 6.48
C VAL A 87 3.90 0.03 6.35
N ILE A 88 3.17 -0.90 5.74
CA ILE A 88 1.71 -0.86 5.66
C ILE A 88 1.12 -1.11 7.04
N LEU A 89 0.39 -0.10 7.53
CA LEU A 89 -0.31 -0.14 8.80
C LEU A 89 -1.78 -0.54 8.62
N PRO A 90 -2.44 -1.13 9.63
CA PRO A 90 -3.85 -1.49 9.58
C PRO A 90 -4.78 -0.33 9.18
N ILE A 91 -4.42 0.91 9.55
CA ILE A 91 -5.18 2.12 9.23
C ILE A 91 -5.25 2.42 7.71
N MET A 92 -4.32 1.87 6.92
CA MET A 92 -4.23 2.11 5.49
C MET A 92 -5.10 1.16 4.65
N VAL A 93 -5.61 0.09 5.27
CA VAL A 93 -6.41 -0.93 4.59
C VAL A 93 -7.67 -0.28 4.00
N GLY A 94 -7.92 -0.56 2.72
CA GLY A 94 -9.04 0.02 1.97
C GLY A 94 -8.71 1.27 1.17
N LEU A 95 -7.58 1.93 1.44
CA LEU A 95 -7.14 3.11 0.70
C LEU A 95 -6.36 2.73 -0.56
N THR A 96 -6.39 3.61 -1.55
CA THR A 96 -5.59 3.50 -2.77
C THR A 96 -4.40 4.45 -2.68
N ILE A 97 -3.20 3.90 -2.59
CA ILE A 97 -1.94 4.65 -2.54
C ILE A 97 -1.20 4.47 -3.86
N ALA A 98 -0.94 5.57 -4.55
CA ALA A 98 -0.14 5.59 -5.75
C ALA A 98 1.34 5.78 -5.41
N VAL A 99 2.11 4.69 -5.51
CA VAL A 99 3.53 4.62 -5.15
C VAL A 99 4.39 4.91 -6.37
N PHE A 100 5.34 5.84 -6.25
CA PHE A 100 6.25 6.16 -7.34
C PHE A 100 7.29 5.05 -7.55
N ASN A 101 7.38 4.52 -8.77
CA ASN A 101 8.34 3.45 -9.12
C ASN A 101 9.66 3.97 -9.72
N GLY A 102 9.78 5.28 -9.98
CA GLY A 102 10.92 5.90 -10.67
C GLY A 102 10.56 6.49 -12.03
N LYS A 103 9.42 6.10 -12.60
CA LYS A 103 8.89 6.64 -13.87
C LYS A 103 7.45 7.13 -13.73
N GLU A 104 6.60 6.33 -13.09
CA GLU A 104 5.18 6.58 -12.94
C GLU A 104 4.70 6.25 -11.53
N TYR A 105 3.51 6.71 -11.20
CA TYR A 105 2.84 6.36 -9.94
C TYR A 105 1.95 5.14 -10.18
N VAL A 106 2.29 4.03 -9.54
CA VAL A 106 1.53 2.79 -9.62
C VAL A 106 0.44 2.84 -8.53
N PRO A 107 -0.85 2.89 -8.86
CA PRO A 107 -1.93 2.85 -7.87
C PRO A 107 -2.03 1.45 -7.26
N VAL A 108 -1.85 1.36 -5.95
CA VAL A 108 -1.97 0.12 -5.17
C VAL A 108 -3.15 0.27 -4.21
N LYS A 109 -4.17 -0.57 -4.38
CA LYS A 109 -5.29 -0.69 -3.43
C LYS A 109 -4.87 -1.63 -2.30
N ILE A 110 -4.89 -1.14 -1.07
CA ILE A 110 -4.33 -1.87 0.08
C ILE A 110 -5.35 -2.88 0.60
N VAL A 111 -4.95 -4.14 0.58
CA VAL A 111 -5.70 -5.30 1.08
C VAL A 111 -5.17 -5.69 2.48
N PRO A 112 -5.99 -6.26 3.39
CA PRO A 112 -5.52 -6.64 4.73
C PRO A 112 -4.32 -7.59 4.75
N GLU A 113 -4.18 -8.44 3.73
CA GLU A 113 -3.06 -9.39 3.59
C GLU A 113 -1.70 -8.69 3.45
N MET A 114 -1.70 -7.41 3.06
CA MET A 114 -0.49 -6.61 2.86
C MET A 114 0.05 -6.00 4.17
N ILE A 115 -0.62 -6.21 5.32
CA ILE A 115 -0.17 -5.66 6.60
C ILE A 115 1.22 -6.20 6.97
N GLY A 116 2.12 -5.27 7.34
CA GLY A 116 3.50 -5.61 7.72
C GLY A 116 4.50 -5.67 6.56
N HIS A 117 4.04 -5.57 5.32
CA HIS A 117 4.88 -5.37 4.13
C HIS A 117 5.24 -3.91 3.93
N TYR A 118 6.27 -3.64 3.12
CA TYR A 118 6.63 -2.27 2.74
C TYR A 118 5.90 -1.83 1.47
N LEU A 119 5.51 -0.55 1.39
CA LEU A 119 4.85 0.01 0.20
C LEU A 119 5.67 -0.18 -1.09
N GLY A 120 7.00 -0.14 -0.98
CA GLY A 120 7.91 -0.32 -2.10
C GLY A 120 7.90 -1.72 -2.73
N GLU A 121 7.43 -2.74 -2.00
CA GLU A 121 7.33 -4.12 -2.51
C GLU A 121 6.27 -4.24 -3.62
N PHE A 122 5.21 -3.42 -3.55
CA PHE A 122 4.10 -3.45 -4.49
C PHE A 122 4.32 -2.59 -5.74
N ALA A 123 5.40 -1.81 -5.77
CA ALA A 123 5.76 -0.96 -6.90
C ALA A 123 7.19 -1.28 -7.36
N PRO A 124 7.39 -2.33 -8.19
CA PRO A 124 8.71 -2.70 -8.67
C PRO A 124 9.31 -1.57 -9.53
N PRO A 125 10.59 -1.21 -9.32
CA PRO A 125 11.22 -0.09 -10.04
C PRO A 125 11.58 -0.43 -11.48
N THR A 126 11.71 -1.73 -11.77
CA THR A 126 12.14 -2.26 -13.05
C THR A 126 11.08 -3.20 -13.61
N LYS A 127 10.96 -3.23 -14.93
CA LYS A 127 10.12 -4.22 -15.61
C LYS A 127 10.83 -5.57 -15.55
N SER A 128 10.08 -6.65 -15.39
CA SER A 128 10.63 -7.99 -15.50
C SER A 128 11.13 -8.22 -16.93
N VAL A 129 12.39 -8.64 -17.06
CA VAL A 129 12.97 -9.01 -18.34
C VAL A 129 12.55 -10.44 -18.64
N LYS A 130 11.79 -10.63 -19.72
CA LYS A 130 11.53 -11.94 -20.29
C LYS A 130 12.50 -12.15 -21.44
N HIS A 131 13.36 -13.16 -21.33
CA HIS A 131 14.24 -13.53 -22.44
C HIS A 131 13.36 -14.12 -23.55
N GLY A 132 13.40 -13.48 -24.73
CA GLY A 132 12.80 -14.02 -25.96
C GLY A 132 13.78 -14.92 -26.70
N GLU A 133 13.43 -15.30 -27.93
CA GLU A 133 14.36 -16.00 -28.82
C GLU A 133 15.63 -15.16 -29.05
N PRO A 134 16.82 -15.79 -29.03
CA PRO A 134 18.06 -15.09 -29.31
C PRO A 134 18.05 -14.58 -30.76
N GLY A 135 18.10 -13.26 -30.94
CA GLY A 135 18.35 -12.62 -32.24
C GLY A 135 17.34 -11.55 -32.66
N LEU A 136 16.06 -11.67 -32.27
CA LEU A 136 15.01 -10.70 -32.63
C LEU A 136 14.64 -9.82 -31.44
N LYS A 137 14.91 -8.51 -31.55
CA LYS A 137 14.65 -7.48 -30.51
C LYS A 137 15.41 -7.68 -29.19
N ALA A 138 16.35 -8.62 -29.12
CA ALA A 138 17.12 -8.96 -27.93
C ALA A 138 18.20 -7.89 -27.58
N THR A 139 18.81 -7.27 -28.59
CA THR A 139 19.78 -6.18 -28.42
C THR A 139 19.22 -4.88 -29.01
N ARG A 140 19.67 -3.71 -28.49
CA ARG A 140 19.25 -2.41 -29.03
C ARG A 140 19.50 -2.25 -30.54
N GLY A 141 20.51 -2.95 -31.09
CA GLY A 141 20.79 -2.98 -32.53
C GLY A 141 19.78 -3.79 -33.35
N THR A 142 19.25 -4.89 -32.80
CA THR A 142 18.23 -5.73 -33.47
C THR A 142 16.82 -5.12 -33.48
N LEU A 143 16.59 -4.01 -32.78
CA LEU A 143 15.30 -3.30 -32.78
C LEU A 143 14.97 -2.65 -34.13
N PHE A 144 15.99 -2.35 -34.94
CA PHE A 144 15.86 -1.63 -36.21
C PHE A 144 15.95 -2.55 -37.44
N VAL A 145 16.08 -3.87 -37.24
CA VAL A 145 16.10 -4.82 -38.37
C VAL A 145 14.67 -4.97 -38.89
N ALA A 146 14.46 -4.61 -40.15
CA ALA A 146 13.17 -4.77 -40.82
C ALA A 146 12.82 -6.26 -40.91
N LEU A 147 11.66 -6.64 -40.39
CA LEU A 147 11.07 -7.95 -40.65
C LEU A 147 10.67 -7.97 -42.12
N LYS A 148 11.25 -8.90 -42.89
CA LYS A 148 10.89 -9.17 -44.28
C LYS A 148 9.70 -10.12 -44.35
#